data_AF-A0A3G2G4R5-F1
#
_entry.id   AF-A0A3G2G4R5-F1
#
_cell.length_a   1.000
_cell.length_b   1.000
_cell.length_c   1.000
_cell.angle_alpha   90.00
_cell.angle_beta   90.00
_cell.angle_gamma   90.00
#
_symmetry.space_group_name_H-M   'P 1'
#
loop_
_entity.id
_entity.type
_entity.pdbx_description
1 polymer ?
#
loop_
_entity_poly.entity_id
_entity_poly.type
_entity_poly.pdbx_seq_one_letter_code
_entity_poly.pdbx_strand_id
1 'polypeptide(L)'
;MIKKTLWTMSIITWIILLFNPGNIMTMEHCHVSSAGPSMQSFKMLLEMNPISNQLLGWTLMVIAMMLPKLISHLELLSFQTFSKYRFINCLSFILGYLATWSVVGFGMVWIIIGFNLKFPNSFVPAIIVGVLTLIWQFSPWKQIFLNKCHKHTIVSSRFLKGIYEAFKYGSTHGLYCVGAGWGLMLFPMLLPFGHNLAMILVTIIMLTEHMEHPRVPKWEINFRLKFYKFIWYKVRFVKLCNNFF
;
A
#
# COMPACT_ATOMS: atom_id res chain seq x y z
N MET A 1 -10.34 6.44 -19.77
CA MET A 1 -11.23 5.40 -19.22
C MET A 1 -10.58 4.68 -18.04
N ILE A 2 -9.39 4.08 -18.21
CA ILE A 2 -8.65 3.33 -17.17
C ILE A 2 -8.53 4.08 -15.83
N LYS A 3 -8.10 5.36 -15.86
CA LYS A 3 -8.01 6.20 -14.66
C LYS A 3 -9.31 6.31 -13.86
N LYS A 4 -10.45 6.48 -14.54
CA LYS A 4 -11.76 6.59 -13.87
C LYS A 4 -12.09 5.28 -13.17
N THR A 5 -11.96 4.15 -13.87
CA THR A 5 -12.22 2.82 -13.31
C THR A 5 -11.39 2.54 -12.06
N LEU A 6 -10.08 2.83 -12.08
CA LEU A 6 -9.19 2.59 -10.94
C LEU A 6 -9.54 3.47 -9.73
N TRP A 7 -9.88 4.74 -9.95
CA TRP A 7 -10.36 5.62 -8.87
C TRP A 7 -11.68 5.14 -8.30
N THR A 8 -12.63 4.74 -9.15
CA THR A 8 -13.91 4.19 -8.69
C THR A 8 -13.72 2.93 -7.87
N MET A 9 -12.86 2.00 -8.31
CA MET A 9 -12.53 0.80 -7.54
C MET A 9 -11.92 1.15 -6.17
N SER A 10 -10.91 2.03 -6.14
CA SER A 10 -10.27 2.46 -4.88
C SER A 10 -11.27 3.12 -3.92
N ILE A 11 -12.14 4.00 -4.43
CA ILE A 11 -13.18 4.67 -3.62
C ILE A 11 -14.19 3.66 -3.08
N ILE A 12 -14.65 2.72 -3.92
CA ILE A 12 -15.57 1.65 -3.49
C ILE A 12 -14.92 0.82 -2.38
N THR A 13 -13.65 0.42 -2.55
CA THR A 13 -12.93 -0.36 -1.53
C THR A 13 -12.77 0.43 -0.23
N TRP A 14 -12.51 1.74 -0.31
CA TRP A 14 -12.49 2.63 0.86
C TRP A 14 -13.85 2.71 1.57
N ILE A 15 -14.94 2.84 0.82
CA ILE A 15 -16.30 2.84 1.38
C ILE A 15 -16.56 1.51 2.09
N ILE A 16 -16.20 0.38 1.48
CA ILE A 16 -16.37 -0.94 2.10
C ILE A 16 -15.56 -1.04 3.41
N LEU A 17 -14.30 -0.58 3.42
CA LEU A 17 -13.45 -0.61 4.61
C LEU A 17 -13.96 0.30 5.74
N LEU A 18 -14.54 1.45 5.42
CA LEU A 18 -15.01 2.43 6.42
C LEU A 18 -16.42 2.10 6.96
N PHE A 19 -17.32 1.59 6.11
CA PHE A 19 -18.69 1.30 6.50
C PHE A 19 -18.90 -0.13 7.01
N ASN A 20 -17.98 -1.05 6.71
CA ASN A 20 -18.09 -2.46 7.13
C ASN A 20 -16.82 -2.97 7.84
N PRO A 21 -16.32 -2.27 8.87
CA PRO A 21 -15.07 -2.64 9.52
C PRO A 21 -15.14 -4.00 10.23
N GLY A 22 -16.32 -4.44 10.69
CA GLY A 22 -16.47 -5.64 11.53
C GLY A 22 -16.74 -6.96 10.80
N ASN A 23 -17.21 -6.94 9.54
CA ASN A 23 -17.71 -8.17 8.88
C ASN A 23 -16.76 -8.74 7.81
N ILE A 24 -15.72 -7.99 7.40
CA ILE A 24 -14.79 -8.38 6.32
C ILE A 24 -13.33 -8.19 6.72
N MET A 25 -13.03 -7.13 7.49
CA MET A 25 -11.81 -7.07 8.28
C MET A 25 -12.12 -7.70 9.63
N THR A 26 -12.03 -9.02 9.75
CA THR A 26 -11.92 -9.68 11.05
C THR A 26 -10.62 -9.24 11.74
N MET A 27 -10.49 -7.96 12.04
CA MET A 27 -10.16 -7.52 13.37
C MET A 27 -11.48 -7.01 13.95
N GLU A 28 -12.41 -7.92 14.23
CA GLU A 28 -12.98 -7.79 15.57
C GLU A 28 -11.74 -7.76 16.45
N HIS A 29 -11.49 -6.60 17.05
CA HIS A 29 -10.54 -6.45 18.12
C HIS A 29 -11.07 -7.32 19.28
N CYS A 30 -11.01 -8.64 19.11
CA CYS A 30 -11.33 -9.61 20.13
C CYS A 30 -10.20 -9.50 21.13
N HIS A 31 -10.46 -8.66 22.13
CA HIS A 31 -9.76 -8.64 23.39
C HIS A 31 -9.60 -10.08 23.86
N VAL A 32 -8.38 -10.59 23.79
CA VAL A 32 -8.04 -11.83 24.50
C VAL A 32 -8.14 -11.49 25.98
N SER A 33 -9.23 -11.94 26.60
CA SER A 33 -9.41 -12.01 28.04
C SER A 33 -8.18 -12.66 28.67
N SER A 34 -7.46 -11.88 29.49
CA SER A 34 -6.84 -12.25 30.78
C SER A 34 -6.23 -13.65 31.00
N ALA A 35 -5.84 -14.39 29.98
CA ALA A 35 -5.38 -15.78 30.10
C ALA A 35 -4.14 -16.09 29.25
N GLY A 36 -3.18 -15.16 29.20
CA GLY A 36 -1.80 -15.41 28.74
C GLY A 36 -1.60 -16.04 27.34
N PRO A 37 -0.35 -16.28 26.93
CA PRO A 37 -0.03 -16.95 25.67
C PRO A 37 -0.20 -18.47 25.85
N SER A 38 -1.31 -19.04 25.33
CA SER A 38 -1.55 -20.49 25.31
C SER A 38 -1.85 -20.98 23.90
N MET A 39 -1.54 -22.26 23.63
CA MET A 39 -1.85 -22.93 22.37
C MET A 39 -3.37 -22.96 22.10
N GLN A 40 -4.20 -22.95 23.16
CA GLN A 40 -5.65 -22.87 23.06
C GLN A 40 -6.13 -21.49 22.59
N SER A 41 -5.53 -20.40 23.08
CA SER A 41 -5.84 -19.02 22.63
C SER A 41 -5.53 -18.83 21.14
N PHE A 42 -4.45 -19.45 20.65
CA PHE A 42 -4.08 -19.43 19.22
C PHE A 42 -5.07 -20.21 18.35
N LYS A 43 -5.54 -21.37 18.83
CA LYS A 43 -6.51 -22.20 18.12
C LYS A 43 -7.88 -21.52 18.04
N MET A 44 -8.34 -20.89 19.13
CA MET A 44 -9.57 -20.09 19.13
C MET A 44 -9.47 -18.85 18.22
N LEU A 45 -8.32 -18.16 18.20
CA LEU A 45 -8.08 -17.04 17.28
C LEU A 45 -8.15 -17.46 15.81
N LEU A 46 -7.60 -18.62 15.45
CA LEU A 46 -7.65 -19.14 14.07
C LEU A 46 -9.01 -19.69 13.68
N GLU A 47 -9.77 -20.26 14.63
CA GLU A 47 -11.14 -20.74 14.40
C GLU A 47 -12.14 -19.60 14.24
N MET A 48 -12.03 -18.52 15.03
CA MET A 48 -12.88 -17.33 14.88
C MET A 48 -12.46 -16.45 13.70
N ASN A 49 -11.19 -16.52 13.28
CA ASN A 49 -10.65 -15.67 12.23
C ASN A 49 -9.74 -16.48 11.28
N PRO A 50 -10.33 -17.13 10.26
CA PRO A 50 -9.54 -17.91 9.33
C PRO A 50 -8.57 -17.00 8.58
N ILE A 51 -7.37 -17.52 8.31
CA ILE A 51 -6.29 -16.82 7.59
C ILE A 51 -6.79 -16.23 6.25
N SER A 52 -7.80 -16.85 5.63
CA SER A 52 -8.49 -16.33 4.45
C SER A 52 -9.05 -14.93 4.65
N ASN A 53 -9.68 -14.65 5.80
CA ASN A 53 -10.31 -13.36 6.07
C ASN A 53 -9.26 -12.28 6.32
N GLN A 54 -8.16 -12.63 6.99
CA GLN A 54 -7.04 -11.72 7.19
C GLN A 54 -6.35 -11.35 5.86
N LEU A 55 -6.17 -12.33 4.98
CA LEU A 55 -5.64 -12.09 3.63
C LEU A 55 -6.60 -11.29 2.76
N LEU A 56 -7.91 -11.49 2.90
CA LEU A 56 -8.93 -10.68 2.22
C LEU A 56 -8.90 -9.23 2.70
N GLY A 57 -8.86 -9.00 4.02
CA GLY A 57 -8.72 -7.67 4.60
C GLY A 57 -7.43 -6.98 4.16
N TRP A 58 -6.30 -7.70 4.16
CA TRP A 58 -5.03 -7.21 3.63
C TRP A 58 -5.14 -6.83 2.15
N THR A 59 -5.73 -7.69 1.33
CA THR A 59 -5.87 -7.45 -0.11
C THR A 59 -6.77 -6.24 -0.37
N LEU A 60 -7.87 -6.10 0.36
CA LEU A 60 -8.74 -4.92 0.31
C LEU A 60 -7.97 -3.65 0.71
N MET A 61 -7.18 -3.69 1.78
CA MET A 61 -6.34 -2.55 2.18
C MET A 61 -5.33 -2.18 1.08
N VAL A 62 -4.64 -3.17 0.51
CA VAL A 62 -3.69 -2.95 -0.59
C VAL A 62 -4.39 -2.32 -1.80
N ILE A 63 -5.56 -2.84 -2.20
CA ILE A 63 -6.34 -2.28 -3.30
C ILE A 63 -6.79 -0.84 -2.98
N ALA A 64 -7.29 -0.58 -1.78
CA ALA A 64 -7.76 0.75 -1.38
C ALA A 64 -6.64 1.79 -1.45
N MET A 65 -5.46 1.46 -0.90
CA MET A 65 -4.37 2.43 -0.70
C MET A 65 -3.39 2.51 -1.89
N MET A 66 -3.11 1.38 -2.55
CA MET A 66 -2.04 1.31 -3.55
C MET A 66 -2.53 1.47 -4.97
N LEU A 67 -3.77 1.09 -5.28
CA LEU A 67 -4.32 1.16 -6.63
C LEU A 67 -4.19 2.56 -7.28
N PRO A 68 -4.37 3.69 -6.55
CA PRO A 68 -4.15 5.02 -7.13
C PRO A 68 -2.73 5.27 -7.62
N LYS A 69 -1.70 4.62 -7.05
CA LYS A 69 -0.30 4.78 -7.48
C LYS A 69 -0.05 4.16 -8.85
N LEU A 70 -0.75 3.07 -9.18
CA LEU A 70 -0.59 2.34 -10.43
C LEU A 70 -1.11 3.12 -11.65
N ILE A 71 -1.88 4.19 -11.45
CA ILE A 71 -2.56 4.92 -12.54
C ILE A 71 -1.55 5.40 -13.58
N SER A 72 -0.45 6.04 -13.16
CA SER A 72 0.54 6.59 -14.09
C SER A 72 1.24 5.50 -14.92
N HIS A 73 1.60 4.38 -14.29
CA HIS A 73 2.23 3.24 -14.94
C HIS A 73 1.28 2.52 -15.91
N LEU A 74 0.00 2.39 -15.55
CA LEU A 74 -1.02 1.77 -16.40
C LEU A 74 -1.41 2.65 -17.58
N GLU A 75 -1.45 3.97 -17.42
CA GLU A 75 -1.64 4.90 -18.53
C GLU A 75 -0.50 4.76 -19.53
N LEU A 76 0.75 4.82 -19.07
CA LEU A 76 1.93 4.67 -19.94
C LEU A 76 1.95 3.29 -20.64
N LEU A 77 1.64 2.21 -19.92
CA LEU A 77 1.53 0.86 -20.50
C LEU A 77 0.44 0.80 -21.58
N SER A 78 -0.69 1.46 -21.36
CA SER A 78 -1.79 1.51 -22.32
C SER A 78 -1.44 2.30 -23.59
N PHE A 79 -0.59 3.32 -23.50
CA PHE A 79 -0.07 4.07 -24.65
C PHE A 79 0.92 3.26 -25.48
N GLN A 80 1.75 2.44 -24.84
CA GLN A 80 2.73 1.58 -25.52
C GLN A 80 2.11 0.34 -26.17
N THR A 81 0.91 -0.07 -25.74
CA THR A 81 0.26 -1.30 -26.19
C THR A 81 -0.83 -1.04 -27.24
N PHE A 82 -0.92 -1.91 -28.24
CA PHE A 82 -2.02 -1.92 -29.21
C PHE A 82 -3.39 -2.07 -28.53
N SER A 83 -4.41 -1.38 -29.04
CA SER A 83 -5.76 -1.33 -28.44
C SER A 83 -6.33 -2.71 -28.06
N LYS A 84 -6.11 -3.71 -28.92
CA LYS A 84 -6.55 -5.10 -28.73
C LYS A 84 -5.97 -5.78 -27.48
N TYR A 85 -4.76 -5.42 -27.06
CA TYR A 85 -4.02 -6.09 -25.97
C TYR A 85 -3.86 -5.20 -24.73
N ARG A 86 -4.37 -3.97 -24.75
CA ARG A 86 -4.27 -3.04 -23.61
C ARG A 86 -4.85 -3.64 -22.33
N PHE A 87 -6.05 -4.20 -22.41
CA PHE A 87 -6.75 -4.74 -21.24
C PHE A 87 -5.97 -5.88 -20.60
N ILE A 88 -5.51 -6.85 -21.39
CA ILE A 88 -4.82 -8.02 -20.86
C ILE A 88 -3.44 -7.67 -20.29
N ASN A 89 -2.68 -6.77 -20.93
CA ASN A 89 -1.39 -6.31 -20.41
C ASN A 89 -1.57 -5.52 -19.10
N CYS A 90 -2.57 -4.65 -19.01
CA CYS A 90 -2.90 -3.96 -17.76
C CYS A 90 -3.31 -4.93 -16.66
N LEU A 91 -4.12 -5.94 -16.98
CA LEU A 91 -4.53 -6.97 -16.03
C LEU A 91 -3.33 -7.78 -15.54
N SER A 92 -2.44 -8.21 -16.44
CA SER A 92 -1.20 -8.93 -16.09
C SER A 92 -0.27 -8.10 -15.21
N PHE A 93 -0.15 -6.79 -15.46
CA PHE A 93 0.59 -5.88 -14.59
C PHE A 93 -0.02 -5.82 -13.18
N ILE A 94 -1.34 -5.63 -13.08
CA ILE A 94 -2.05 -5.58 -11.79
C ILE A 94 -1.89 -6.91 -11.04
N LEU A 95 -2.00 -8.05 -11.73
CA LEU A 95 -1.84 -9.37 -11.12
C LEU A 95 -0.42 -9.57 -10.56
N GLY A 96 0.63 -9.17 -11.28
CA GLY A 96 2.00 -9.24 -10.77
C GLY A 96 2.22 -8.34 -9.54
N TYR A 97 1.62 -7.16 -9.55
CA TYR A 97 1.66 -6.23 -8.42
C TYR A 97 0.95 -6.81 -7.19
N LEU A 98 -0.28 -7.29 -7.35
CA LEU A 98 -1.06 -7.87 -6.27
C LEU A 98 -0.41 -9.14 -5.73
N ALA A 99 0.09 -10.03 -6.59
CA ALA A 99 0.78 -11.24 -6.16
C ALA A 99 1.97 -10.93 -5.24
N THR A 100 2.76 -9.90 -5.59
CA THR A 100 3.89 -9.47 -4.76
C THR A 100 3.42 -8.98 -3.38
N TRP A 101 2.37 -8.17 -3.34
CA TRP A 101 1.78 -7.71 -2.09
C TRP A 101 1.11 -8.81 -1.28
N SER A 102 0.54 -9.83 -1.92
CA SER A 102 -0.06 -10.99 -1.24
C SER A 102 1.02 -11.86 -0.58
N VAL A 103 2.14 -12.12 -1.26
CA VAL A 103 3.28 -12.87 -0.69
C VAL A 103 3.84 -12.15 0.54
N VAL A 104 4.01 -10.83 0.45
CA VAL A 104 4.48 -10.00 1.56
C VAL A 104 3.45 -9.93 2.68
N GLY A 105 2.17 -9.76 2.32
CA GLY A 105 1.05 -9.74 3.25
C GLY A 105 0.96 -11.01 4.07
N PHE A 106 1.15 -12.17 3.43
CA PHE A 106 1.20 -13.45 4.14
C PHE A 106 2.26 -13.43 5.25
N GLY A 107 3.50 -13.04 4.94
CA GLY A 107 4.56 -12.92 5.95
C GLY A 107 4.26 -11.88 7.04
N MET A 108 3.66 -10.76 6.67
CA MET A 108 3.30 -9.68 7.61
C MET A 108 2.19 -10.06 8.57
N VAL A 109 1.17 -10.78 8.10
CA VAL A 109 0.07 -11.29 8.92
C VAL A 109 0.61 -12.20 10.02
N TRP A 110 1.56 -13.10 9.71
CA TRP A 110 2.22 -13.93 10.72
C TRP A 110 2.95 -13.11 11.79
N ILE A 111 3.65 -12.05 11.38
CA ILE A 111 4.33 -11.14 12.31
C ILE A 111 3.31 -10.44 13.23
N ILE A 112 2.21 -9.95 12.67
CA ILE A 112 1.14 -9.28 13.42
C ILE A 112 0.53 -10.23 14.45
N ILE A 113 0.22 -11.47 14.06
CA ILE A 113 -0.32 -12.49 14.98
C ILE A 113 0.69 -12.76 16.11
N GLY A 114 1.98 -12.93 15.77
CA GLY A 114 3.04 -13.17 16.76
C GLY A 114 3.17 -12.05 17.80
N PHE A 115 3.07 -10.79 17.36
CA PHE A 115 3.08 -9.63 18.28
C PHE A 115 1.84 -9.58 19.17
N ASN A 116 0.65 -9.83 18.61
CA ASN A 116 -0.60 -9.82 19.36
C ASN A 116 -0.65 -10.92 20.43
N LEU A 117 -0.08 -12.09 20.16
CA LEU A 117 0.03 -13.18 21.14
C LEU A 117 0.96 -12.84 22.31
N LYS A 118 2.08 -12.16 22.03
CA LYS A 118 3.10 -11.84 23.04
C LYS A 118 2.73 -10.63 23.91
N PHE A 119 2.04 -9.66 23.34
CA PHE A 119 1.67 -8.40 24.01
C PHE A 119 0.20 -8.04 23.77
N PRO A 120 -0.75 -8.74 24.42
CA PRO A 120 -2.17 -8.46 24.24
C PRO A 120 -2.50 -7.03 24.69
N ASN A 121 -3.24 -6.28 23.87
CA ASN A 121 -3.73 -4.91 24.14
C ASN A 121 -2.64 -3.87 24.48
N SER A 122 -1.38 -4.11 24.13
CA SER A 122 -0.31 -3.16 24.39
C SER A 122 -0.04 -2.26 23.19
N PHE A 123 0.28 -0.99 23.42
CA PHE A 123 0.82 -0.10 22.38
C PHE A 123 2.28 -0.40 22.04
N VAL A 124 2.94 -1.28 22.79
CA VAL A 124 4.38 -1.59 22.62
C VAL A 124 4.72 -2.06 21.20
N PRO A 125 4.00 -3.02 20.57
CA PRO A 125 4.28 -3.42 19.19
C PRO A 125 4.14 -2.27 18.19
N ALA A 126 3.11 -1.44 18.34
CA ALA A 126 2.89 -0.26 17.51
C ALA A 126 4.00 0.79 17.66
N ILE A 127 4.49 1.00 18.88
CA ILE A 127 5.61 1.92 19.15
C ILE A 127 6.89 1.39 18.50
N ILE A 128 7.21 0.10 18.66
CA ILE A 128 8.40 -0.52 18.09
C ILE A 128 8.38 -0.39 16.55
N VAL A 129 7.27 -0.80 15.92
CA VAL A 129 7.13 -0.70 14.47
C VAL A 129 7.03 0.75 14.01
N GLY A 130 6.44 1.64 14.79
CA GLY A 130 6.41 3.08 14.54
C GLY A 130 7.82 3.68 14.50
N VAL A 131 8.65 3.39 15.49
CA VAL A 131 10.05 3.84 15.53
C VAL A 131 10.86 3.25 14.38
N LEU A 132 10.74 1.96 14.11
CA LEU A 132 11.38 1.32 12.95
C LEU A 132 10.93 1.95 11.63
N THR A 133 9.65 2.26 11.51
CA THR A 133 9.07 2.91 10.33
C THR A 133 9.57 4.34 10.19
N LEU A 134 9.76 5.07 11.30
CA LEU A 134 10.35 6.40 11.29
C LEU A 134 11.83 6.37 10.86
N ILE A 135 12.61 5.40 11.36
CA ILE A 135 13.99 5.22 10.91
C ILE A 135 14.03 4.87 9.43
N TRP A 136 13.16 3.96 8.99
CA TRP A 136 13.01 3.60 7.57
C TRP A 136 12.57 4.80 6.71
N GLN A 137 11.73 5.67 7.26
CA GLN A 137 11.23 6.88 6.59
C GLN A 137 12.33 7.86 6.23
N PHE A 138 13.35 8.00 7.08
CA PHE A 138 14.51 8.88 6.85
C PHE A 138 15.70 8.18 6.21
N SER A 139 15.55 6.90 5.90
CA SER A 139 16.62 6.08 5.37
C SER A 139 16.86 6.37 3.87
N PRO A 140 18.12 6.49 3.43
CA PRO A 140 18.44 6.62 2.00
C PRO A 140 17.98 5.40 1.21
N TRP A 141 17.88 4.23 1.86
CA TRP A 141 17.37 3.00 1.26
C TRP A 141 15.94 3.16 0.76
N LYS A 142 15.06 3.81 1.54
CA LYS A 142 13.70 4.12 1.11
C LYS A 142 13.70 5.01 -0.12
N GLN A 143 14.55 6.03 -0.16
CA GLN A 143 14.67 6.92 -1.33
C GLN A 143 15.12 6.14 -2.58
N ILE A 144 16.02 5.17 -2.44
CA ILE A 144 16.42 4.29 -3.55
C ILE A 144 15.21 3.50 -4.07
N PHE A 145 14.39 2.94 -3.18
CA PHE A 145 13.17 2.23 -3.58
C PHE A 145 12.17 3.16 -4.27
N LEU A 146 11.92 4.36 -3.72
CA LEU A 146 11.05 5.37 -4.34
C LEU A 146 11.55 5.78 -5.73
N ASN A 147 12.85 6.00 -5.90
CA ASN A 147 13.42 6.32 -7.21
C ASN A 147 13.24 5.17 -8.20
N LYS A 148 13.36 3.91 -7.74
CA LYS A 148 13.10 2.72 -8.57
C LYS A 148 11.62 2.57 -8.92
N CYS A 149 10.69 2.99 -8.05
CA CYS A 149 9.25 3.01 -8.36
C CYS A 149 8.91 3.92 -9.56
N HIS A 150 9.68 4.98 -9.79
CA HIS A 150 9.49 5.89 -10.92
C HIS A 150 10.06 5.36 -12.25
N LYS A 151 10.81 4.25 -12.23
CA LYS A 151 11.35 3.68 -13.47
C LYS A 151 10.24 3.01 -14.27
N HIS A 152 10.12 3.41 -15.52
CA HIS A 152 9.20 2.81 -16.46
C HIS A 152 9.90 1.72 -17.28
N THR A 153 9.22 0.60 -17.49
CA THR A 153 9.71 -0.50 -18.33
C THR A 153 8.93 -0.49 -19.65
N ILE A 154 9.64 -0.70 -20.75
CA ILE A 154 9.04 -0.84 -22.07
C ILE A 154 8.53 -2.27 -22.22
N VAL A 155 7.29 -2.43 -22.66
CA VAL A 155 6.66 -3.73 -22.85
C VAL A 155 6.52 -4.02 -24.35
N SER A 156 6.87 -5.24 -24.74
CA SER A 156 6.76 -5.75 -26.11
C SER A 156 5.33 -5.68 -26.64
N SER A 157 5.21 -5.34 -27.92
CA SER A 157 3.93 -5.26 -28.64
C SER A 157 3.33 -6.62 -29.02
N ARG A 158 4.13 -7.70 -28.97
CA ARG A 158 3.70 -9.08 -29.23
C ARG A 158 2.88 -9.62 -28.05
N PHE A 159 1.74 -10.28 -28.32
CA PHE A 159 0.78 -10.74 -27.30
C PHE A 159 1.39 -11.51 -26.11
N LEU A 160 1.90 -12.74 -26.33
CA LEU A 160 2.40 -13.59 -25.24
C LEU A 160 3.60 -12.95 -24.50
N LYS A 161 4.51 -12.34 -25.26
CA LYS A 161 5.70 -11.68 -24.70
C LYS A 161 5.31 -10.43 -23.89
N GLY A 162 4.33 -9.66 -24.38
CA GLY A 162 3.80 -8.48 -23.72
C GLY A 162 3.10 -8.79 -22.39
N ILE A 163 2.32 -9.88 -22.34
CA ILE A 163 1.70 -10.37 -21.11
C ILE A 163 2.75 -10.71 -20.04
N TYR A 164 3.77 -11.48 -20.41
CA TYR A 164 4.85 -11.87 -19.50
C TYR A 164 5.67 -10.66 -19.02
N GLU A 165 6.04 -9.75 -19.94
CA GLU A 165 6.79 -8.55 -19.60
C GLU A 165 5.96 -7.58 -18.73
N ALA A 166 4.65 -7.47 -18.97
CA ALA A 166 3.74 -6.70 -18.13
C ALA A 166 3.64 -7.29 -16.72
N PHE A 167 3.53 -8.62 -16.58
CA PHE A 167 3.53 -9.29 -15.29
C PHE A 167 4.85 -9.10 -14.53
N LYS A 168 5.99 -9.25 -15.22
CA LYS A 168 7.32 -9.00 -14.64
C LYS A 168 7.48 -7.54 -14.22
N TYR A 169 6.99 -6.61 -15.02
CA TYR A 169 6.98 -5.18 -14.69
C TYR A 169 6.12 -4.90 -13.45
N GLY A 170 4.92 -5.47 -13.37
CA GLY A 170 4.05 -5.37 -12.20
C GLY A 170 4.68 -5.92 -10.93
N SER A 171 5.33 -7.10 -11.03
CA SER A 171 5.98 -7.75 -9.89
C SER A 171 7.20 -6.98 -9.40
N THR A 172 8.06 -6.53 -10.31
CA THR A 172 9.25 -5.71 -9.96
C THR A 172 8.84 -4.35 -9.37
N HIS A 173 7.81 -3.71 -9.92
CA HIS A 173 7.26 -2.49 -9.35
C HIS A 173 6.65 -2.73 -7.96
N GLY A 174 5.93 -3.84 -7.78
CA GLY A 174 5.41 -4.29 -6.49
C GLY A 174 6.50 -4.42 -5.44
N LEU A 175 7.64 -5.05 -5.77
CA LEU A 175 8.78 -5.21 -4.85
C LEU A 175 9.35 -3.86 -4.41
N TYR A 176 9.48 -2.90 -5.33
CA TYR A 176 9.95 -1.57 -4.98
C TYR A 176 8.95 -0.79 -4.12
N CYS A 177 7.65 -0.92 -4.42
CA CYS A 177 6.59 -0.30 -3.63
C CYS A 177 6.50 -0.89 -2.22
N VAL A 178 6.66 -2.21 -2.08
CA VAL A 178 6.80 -2.87 -0.78
C VAL A 178 8.02 -2.33 -0.05
N GLY A 179 9.21 -2.32 -0.67
CA GLY A 179 10.42 -1.79 -0.06
C GLY A 179 10.27 -0.34 0.42
N ALA A 180 9.52 0.50 -0.30
CA ALA A 180 9.26 1.87 0.13
C ALA A 180 8.19 2.00 1.23
N GLY A 181 7.22 1.09 1.28
CA GLY A 181 5.96 1.26 2.01
C GLY A 181 5.64 0.23 3.09
N TRP A 182 6.44 -0.82 3.25
CA TRP A 182 6.15 -1.96 4.12
C TRP A 182 5.89 -1.56 5.58
N GLY A 183 6.75 -0.71 6.18
CA GLY A 183 6.60 -0.30 7.58
C GLY A 183 5.36 0.56 7.81
N LEU A 184 5.06 1.44 6.85
CA LEU A 184 3.85 2.26 6.86
C LEU A 184 2.58 1.40 6.79
N MET A 185 2.59 0.29 6.06
CA MET A 185 1.46 -0.64 6.01
C MET A 185 1.29 -1.46 7.30
N LEU A 186 2.38 -1.82 7.97
CA LEU A 186 2.33 -2.55 9.24
C LEU A 186 1.82 -1.70 10.40
N PHE A 187 2.12 -0.39 10.40
CA PHE A 187 1.81 0.49 11.52
C PHE A 187 0.32 0.56 11.88
N PRO A 188 -0.63 0.80 10.95
CA PRO A 188 -2.05 0.80 11.26
C PRO A 188 -2.54 -0.53 11.82
N MET A 189 -2.01 -1.65 11.33
CA MET A 189 -2.45 -3.00 11.72
C MET A 189 -2.05 -3.38 13.16
N LEU A 190 -1.07 -2.69 13.74
CA LEU A 190 -0.64 -2.93 15.12
C LEU A 190 -1.30 -1.97 16.12
N LEU A 191 -2.08 -1.00 15.64
CA LEU A 191 -2.75 -0.03 16.50
C LEU A 191 -3.99 -0.67 17.15
N PRO A 192 -4.10 -0.69 18.49
CA PRO A 192 -5.25 -1.29 19.17
C PRO A 192 -6.54 -0.46 18.98
N PHE A 193 -6.40 0.86 18.78
CA PHE A 193 -7.50 1.77 18.48
C PHE A 193 -7.08 2.78 17.41
N GLY A 194 -8.04 3.28 16.63
CA GLY A 194 -7.76 4.30 15.60
C GLY A 194 -7.17 3.76 14.30
N HIS A 195 -7.30 2.45 14.04
CA HIS A 195 -6.84 1.78 12.82
C HIS A 195 -7.23 2.53 11.54
N ASN A 196 -8.51 2.87 11.40
CA ASN A 196 -9.05 3.56 10.21
C ASN A 196 -8.42 4.94 9.99
N LEU A 197 -8.25 5.72 11.07
CA LEU A 197 -7.61 7.03 10.99
C LEU A 197 -6.14 6.90 10.60
N ALA A 198 -5.43 5.94 11.20
CA ALA A 198 -4.04 5.65 10.87
C ALA A 198 -3.89 5.21 9.41
N MET A 199 -4.80 4.37 8.89
CA MET A 199 -4.82 3.97 7.48
C MET A 199 -4.98 5.18 6.55
N ILE A 200 -5.92 6.09 6.84
CA ILE A 200 -6.12 7.31 6.02
C ILE A 200 -4.84 8.17 6.03
N LEU A 201 -4.28 8.44 7.21
CA LEU A 201 -3.07 9.25 7.35
C LEU A 201 -1.88 8.63 6.60
N VAL A 202 -1.67 7.32 6.77
CA VAL A 202 -0.61 6.59 6.06
C VAL A 202 -0.83 6.65 4.55
N THR A 203 -2.06 6.48 4.08
CA THR A 203 -2.37 6.55 2.64
C THR A 203 -1.97 7.90 2.07
N ILE A 204 -2.32 8.99 2.75
CA ILE A 204 -1.97 10.35 2.33
C ILE A 204 -0.45 10.49 2.27
N ILE A 205 0.28 10.03 3.29
CA ILE A 205 1.75 10.06 3.33
C ILE A 205 2.33 9.25 2.16
N MET A 206 1.84 8.03 1.94
CA MET A 206 2.32 7.16 0.87
C MET A 206 2.06 7.74 -0.51
N LEU A 207 0.88 8.32 -0.75
CA LEU A 207 0.52 8.94 -2.02
C LEU A 207 1.36 10.20 -2.27
N THR A 208 1.50 11.06 -1.27
CA THR A 208 2.32 12.28 -1.39
C THR A 208 3.77 11.96 -1.70
N GLU A 209 4.38 10.99 -1.00
CA GLU A 209 5.75 10.52 -1.27
C GLU A 209 5.93 9.92 -2.66
N HIS A 210 4.91 9.21 -3.15
CA HIS A 210 4.96 8.62 -4.48
C HIS A 210 4.91 9.69 -5.58
N MET A 211 4.26 10.82 -5.32
CA MET A 211 4.19 11.95 -6.26
C MET A 211 5.43 12.85 -6.20
N GLU A 212 6.35 12.64 -5.25
CA GLU A 212 7.58 13.40 -5.19
C GLU A 212 8.57 12.96 -6.28
N HIS A 213 9.13 13.93 -7.00
CA HIS A 213 10.17 13.69 -7.99
C HIS A 213 11.36 12.92 -7.39
N PRO A 214 12.01 12.03 -8.17
CA PRO A 214 13.22 11.31 -7.73
C PRO A 214 14.29 12.27 -7.17
N ARG A 215 14.84 11.91 -6.00
CA ARG A 215 15.88 12.70 -5.32
C ARG A 215 17.13 11.86 -5.07
N VAL A 216 18.26 12.52 -4.83
CA VAL A 216 19.49 11.84 -4.43
C VAL A 216 19.29 11.14 -3.07
N PRO A 217 19.74 9.88 -2.90
CA PRO A 217 19.60 9.17 -1.65
C PRO A 217 20.54 9.77 -0.59
N LYS A 218 19.97 10.50 0.36
CA LYS A 218 20.68 11.11 1.49
C LYS A 218 19.89 10.89 2.78
N TRP A 219 20.60 10.83 3.90
CA TRP A 219 19.98 10.90 5.23
C TRP A 219 19.51 12.34 5.46
N GLU A 220 18.25 12.61 5.14
CA GLU A 220 17.64 13.93 5.37
C GLU A 220 16.44 13.78 6.31
N ILE A 221 16.57 14.31 7.53
CA ILE A 221 15.49 14.38 8.50
C ILE A 221 14.61 15.60 8.13
N ASN A 222 13.79 15.46 7.09
CA ASN A 222 13.00 16.59 6.59
C ASN A 222 11.49 16.33 6.68
N PHE A 223 10.96 16.41 7.91
CA PHE A 223 9.52 16.31 8.21
C PHE A 223 8.69 17.40 7.49
N ARG A 224 9.29 18.58 7.27
CA ARG A 224 8.60 19.84 6.94
C ARG A 224 8.17 20.01 5.48
N LEU A 225 8.79 19.32 4.51
CA LEU A 225 8.59 19.60 3.08
C LEU A 225 7.61 18.66 2.36
N LYS A 226 7.31 17.47 2.91
CA LYS A 226 6.37 16.51 2.30
C LYS A 226 4.91 16.97 2.37
N PHE A 227 4.50 17.62 3.46
CA PHE A 227 3.14 18.17 3.61
C PHE A 227 2.96 19.54 2.93
N TYR A 228 3.96 20.42 3.03
CA TYR A 228 3.85 21.82 2.56
C TYR A 228 3.90 21.95 1.02
N LYS A 229 4.64 21.09 0.33
CA LYS A 229 4.75 21.14 -1.14
C LYS A 229 3.44 20.77 -1.86
N PHE A 230 2.58 19.95 -1.26
CA PHE A 230 1.28 19.60 -1.86
C PHE A 230 0.32 20.79 -1.88
N ILE A 231 0.25 21.56 -0.79
CA ILE A 231 -0.51 22.81 -0.70
C ILE A 231 0.07 23.85 -1.67
N TRP A 232 1.39 23.95 -1.74
CA TRP A 232 2.05 24.97 -2.57
C TRP A 232 1.94 24.69 -4.09
N TYR A 233 2.00 23.44 -4.53
CA TYR A 233 1.83 23.08 -5.94
C TYR A 233 0.40 23.33 -6.44
N LYS A 234 -0.62 23.04 -5.63
CA LYS A 234 -2.02 23.29 -6.00
C LYS A 234 -2.32 24.80 -6.05
N VAL A 235 -1.76 25.59 -5.13
CA VAL A 235 -1.89 27.06 -5.12
C VAL A 235 -1.17 27.71 -6.30
N ARG A 236 0.01 27.20 -6.71
CA ARG A 236 0.75 27.76 -7.85
C ARG A 236 0.13 27.40 -9.21
N PHE A 237 -0.48 26.23 -9.35
CA PHE A 237 -1.21 25.85 -10.58
C PHE A 237 -2.50 26.66 -10.76
N VAL A 238 -3.24 26.93 -9.68
CA VAL A 238 -4.43 27.81 -9.72
C VAL A 238 -4.04 29.25 -10.07
N LYS A 239 -2.92 29.77 -9.54
CA LYS A 239 -2.42 31.11 -9.88
C LYS A 239 -1.94 31.24 -11.33
N LEU A 240 -1.41 30.18 -11.94
CA LEU A 240 -1.00 30.20 -13.35
C LEU A 240 -2.19 30.10 -14.31
N CYS A 241 -3.28 29.42 -13.93
CA CYS A 241 -4.50 29.36 -14.74
C CYS A 241 -5.32 30.66 -14.66
N ASN A 242 -5.29 31.37 -13.53
CA ASN A 242 -5.94 32.69 -13.37
C ASN A 242 -5.17 33.86 -13.99
N ASN A 243 -3.95 33.65 -14.50
CA ASN A 243 -3.19 34.67 -15.23
C ASN A 243 -3.26 34.48 -16.76
N PHE A 244 -4.03 33.48 -17.23
CA PHE A 244 -4.25 33.19 -18.65
C PHE A 244 -5.74 33.27 -19.06
N PHE A 245 -6.59 33.78 -18.18
CA PHE A 245 -7.96 34.22 -18.48
C PHE A 245 -8.14 35.66 -18.01
#